data_AF-A0A814CEV9-F1
#
_entry.id   AF-A0A814CEV9-F1
#
_cell.length_a   1.000
_cell.length_b   1.000
_cell.length_c   1.000
_cell.angle_alpha   90.00
_cell.angle_beta   90.00
_cell.angle_gamma   90.00
#
_symmetry.space_group_name_H-M   'P 1'
#
loop_
_entity.id
_entity.type
_entity.pdbx_description
1 polymer ?
#
loop_
_entity_poly.entity_id
_entity_poly.type
_entity_poly.pdbx_seq_one_letter_code
_entity_poly.pdbx_strand_id
1 'polypeptide(L)'
;MICQSQLILFVLCFFLHQYLVQATIYSCNKTALCGCSKKPVNINARIVGGEIAASHSWGWAVSLRKSSNQHFCGGSILSPNYVLTAAHCVDNINLSRDKLTVVVGIDNLYDNIGQRIVVSKIYLHPNWHSKRFENDIAILKLNKPISFNDDNIAKLCLPSFRGTVKNNFPLSNSKLVAIGWGHTMSGGSLSTNLRQVTLAAVGNKEPKCSNSIKNTDIQFCAAVNGGGKDTCQGDSGGPLMYYSDIYEQWMLAGVTSFGHGCALANYAGVYTRATMYIDWIKSIVGNDGVVIAGGNTANISTLSTMVSIATLLFLFIMRSL
;
A
#
# COMPACT_ATOMS: atom_id res chain seq x y z
N MET A 1 11.31 54.86 12.59
CA MET A 1 10.88 53.67 13.36
C MET A 1 9.87 52.76 12.62
N ILE A 2 9.65 52.91 11.30
CA ILE A 2 8.66 52.10 10.54
C ILE A 2 9.31 50.88 9.84
N CYS A 3 10.64 50.84 9.71
CA CYS A 3 11.35 49.77 9.00
C CYS A 3 11.50 48.47 9.82
N GLN A 4 11.53 48.54 11.16
CA GLN A 4 11.66 47.35 12.01
C GLN A 4 10.37 46.52 12.10
N SER A 5 9.19 47.14 12.04
CA SER A 5 7.91 46.43 12.17
C SER A 5 7.58 45.61 10.92
N GLN A 6 7.92 46.08 9.72
CA GLN A 6 7.75 45.32 8.48
C GLN A 6 8.74 44.15 8.37
N LEU A 7 9.97 44.31 8.86
CA LEU A 7 10.95 43.23 8.92
C LEU A 7 10.53 42.13 9.89
N ILE A 8 10.00 42.48 11.06
CA ILE A 8 9.45 41.53 12.03
C ILE A 8 8.24 40.78 11.46
N LEU A 9 7.35 41.47 10.73
CA LEU A 9 6.20 40.83 10.08
C LEU A 9 6.63 39.89 8.95
N PHE A 10 7.64 40.26 8.15
CA PHE A 10 8.22 39.40 7.12
C PHE A 10 8.90 38.18 7.72
N VAL A 11 9.68 38.36 8.78
CA VAL A 11 10.38 37.27 9.48
C VAL A 11 9.39 36.34 10.17
N LEU A 12 8.36 36.86 10.84
CA LEU A 12 7.27 36.05 11.41
C LEU A 12 6.48 35.33 10.32
N CYS A 13 6.20 35.96 9.17
CA CYS A 13 5.51 35.33 8.05
C CYS A 13 6.39 34.25 7.39
N PHE A 14 7.71 34.45 7.32
CA PHE A 14 8.68 33.47 6.82
C PHE A 14 8.82 32.28 7.78
N PHE A 15 8.88 32.52 9.09
CA PHE A 15 8.87 31.47 10.11
C PHE A 15 7.51 30.74 10.17
N LEU A 16 6.38 31.44 10.02
CA LEU A 16 5.05 30.83 9.87
C LEU A 16 4.94 30.02 8.57
N HIS A 17 5.55 30.47 7.47
CA HIS A 17 5.65 29.69 6.23
C HIS A 17 6.50 28.44 6.40
N GLN A 18 7.63 28.51 7.12
CA GLN A 18 8.45 27.33 7.41
C GLN A 18 7.79 26.37 8.40
N TYR A 19 6.98 26.86 9.35
CA TYR A 19 6.16 26.04 10.24
C TYR A 19 5.00 25.32 9.50
N LEU A 20 4.54 25.84 8.37
CA LEU A 20 3.45 25.25 7.58
C LEU A 20 3.91 24.21 6.53
N VAL A 21 5.21 23.97 6.38
CA VAL A 21 5.79 23.00 5.41
C VAL A 21 6.63 21.95 6.14
N GLN A 22 6.09 21.37 7.22
CA GLN A 22 6.71 20.20 7.83
C GLN A 22 6.25 18.92 7.11
N ALA A 23 7.19 18.33 6.37
CA ALA A 23 7.19 16.93 6.00
C ALA A 23 6.84 16.05 7.22
N THR A 24 5.83 15.20 7.11
CA THR A 24 5.60 14.16 8.13
C THR A 24 6.54 13.01 7.84
N ILE A 25 7.45 12.73 8.79
CA ILE A 25 8.35 11.58 8.72
C ILE A 25 7.68 10.41 9.45
N TYR A 26 7.43 9.32 8.74
CA TYR A 26 6.90 8.10 9.30
C TYR A 26 8.07 7.14 9.61
N SER A 27 8.28 6.90 10.89
CA SER A 27 9.23 5.93 11.42
C SER A 27 8.50 4.71 11.97
N CYS A 28 9.07 3.53 11.75
CA CYS A 28 8.52 2.26 12.18
C CYS A 28 9.61 1.45 12.89
N ASN A 29 9.19 0.50 13.73
CA ASN A 29 10.12 -0.44 14.35
C ASN A 29 10.78 -1.32 13.28
N LYS A 30 12.11 -1.23 13.14
CA LYS A 30 12.86 -1.97 12.10
C LYS A 30 12.85 -3.49 12.27
N THR A 31 12.42 -4.00 13.42
CA THR A 31 12.22 -5.44 13.64
C THR A 31 10.82 -5.92 13.23
N ALA A 32 9.94 -5.01 12.81
CA ALA A 32 8.63 -5.36 12.29
C ALA A 32 8.73 -6.26 11.06
N LEU A 33 7.89 -7.30 11.03
CA LEU A 33 7.84 -8.28 9.95
C LEU A 33 7.23 -7.73 8.64
N CYS A 34 6.49 -6.62 8.72
CA CYS A 34 5.85 -5.94 7.59
C CYS A 34 5.61 -4.45 7.91
N GLY A 35 5.17 -3.70 6.89
CA GLY A 35 4.69 -2.32 7.03
C GLY A 35 5.78 -1.33 7.44
N CYS A 36 7.04 -1.76 7.35
CA CYS A 36 8.19 -0.96 7.73
C CYS A 36 9.28 -1.05 6.66
N SER A 37 9.57 0.07 6.00
CA SER A 37 10.76 0.20 5.17
C SER A 37 11.96 0.57 6.04
N LYS A 38 13.17 0.15 5.67
CA LYS A 38 14.39 0.56 6.37
C LYS A 38 14.68 2.04 6.16
N LYS A 39 14.34 2.61 5.00
CA LYS A 39 14.39 4.05 4.75
C LYS A 39 13.13 4.74 5.28
N PRO A 40 13.24 5.93 5.89
CA PRO A 40 12.08 6.66 6.38
C PRO A 40 11.19 7.12 5.22
N VAL A 41 9.87 7.08 5.43
CA VAL A 41 8.91 7.64 4.50
C VAL A 41 8.70 9.10 4.87
N ASN A 42 8.95 10.01 3.92
CA ASN A 42 8.67 11.42 4.06
C ASN A 42 7.48 11.76 3.16
N ILE A 43 6.41 12.32 3.74
CA ILE A 43 5.23 12.77 2.99
C ILE A 43 5.02 14.26 3.23
N ASN A 44 5.14 15.05 2.17
CA ASN A 44 4.85 16.47 2.24
C ASN A 44 3.34 16.73 2.28
N ALA A 45 2.91 17.65 3.15
CA ALA A 45 1.49 17.99 3.36
C ALA A 45 0.85 18.72 2.17
N ARG A 46 1.66 19.26 1.25
CA ARG A 46 1.21 19.84 -0.02
C ARG A 46 1.88 19.03 -1.13
N ILE A 47 1.11 18.57 -2.12
CA ILE A 47 1.28 18.92 -3.54
C ILE A 47 0.54 17.95 -4.47
N VAL A 48 -0.19 18.60 -5.37
CA VAL A 48 -0.65 18.29 -6.72
C VAL A 48 0.26 17.34 -7.55
N GLY A 49 -0.28 16.24 -8.11
CA GLY A 49 0.42 15.40 -9.12
C GLY A 49 1.35 14.32 -8.55
N GLY A 50 1.32 14.15 -7.23
CA GLY A 50 2.24 13.28 -6.50
C GLY A 50 3.65 13.85 -6.47
N GLU A 51 4.40 13.50 -5.45
CA GLU A 51 5.82 13.82 -5.34
C GLU A 51 6.67 12.59 -5.70
N ILE A 52 7.93 12.81 -6.07
CA ILE A 52 8.88 11.70 -6.18
C ILE A 52 9.06 11.15 -4.77
N ALA A 53 8.84 9.84 -4.61
CA ALA A 53 9.03 9.19 -3.32
C ALA A 53 10.50 9.29 -2.90
N ALA A 54 10.76 9.40 -1.61
CA ALA A 54 12.11 9.28 -1.10
C ALA A 54 12.69 7.92 -1.51
N SER A 55 13.97 7.89 -1.91
CA SER A 55 14.57 6.69 -2.46
C SER A 55 14.44 5.50 -1.51
N HIS A 56 13.88 4.40 -2.03
CA HIS A 56 13.61 3.12 -1.39
C HIS A 56 12.74 3.21 -0.13
N SER A 57 11.96 4.28 0.01
CA SER A 57 11.04 4.47 1.14
C SER A 57 9.85 3.51 1.11
N TRP A 58 9.48 2.99 -0.06
CA TRP A 58 8.37 2.05 -0.23
C TRP A 58 8.85 0.66 -0.67
N GLY A 59 9.51 -0.07 0.22
CA GLY A 59 10.16 -1.34 -0.12
C GLY A 59 9.23 -2.48 -0.57
N TRP A 60 7.91 -2.32 -0.47
CA TRP A 60 6.92 -3.26 -0.98
C TRP A 60 6.40 -2.92 -2.38
N ALA A 61 6.85 -1.84 -3.00
CA ALA A 61 6.45 -1.47 -4.34
C ALA A 61 6.86 -2.54 -5.36
N VAL A 62 5.93 -2.92 -6.23
CA VAL A 62 6.15 -3.91 -7.29
C VAL A 62 5.89 -3.27 -8.65
N SER A 63 6.79 -3.50 -9.60
CA SER A 63 6.60 -3.23 -11.02
C SER A 63 6.31 -4.53 -11.76
N LEU A 64 5.09 -4.68 -12.30
CA LEU A 64 4.73 -5.80 -13.18
C LEU A 64 5.16 -5.51 -14.61
N ARG A 65 5.78 -6.51 -15.24
CA ARG A 65 6.34 -6.39 -16.59
C ARG A 65 6.03 -7.63 -17.43
N LYS A 66 5.70 -7.41 -18.70
CA LYS A 66 5.56 -8.48 -19.70
C LYS A 66 6.91 -8.73 -20.39
N SER A 67 6.92 -9.56 -21.44
CA SER A 67 8.11 -9.91 -22.21
C SER A 67 8.89 -8.70 -22.77
N SER A 68 8.23 -7.56 -23.04
CA SER A 68 8.88 -6.31 -23.47
C SER A 68 9.69 -5.61 -22.36
N ASN A 69 9.67 -6.14 -21.13
CA ASN A 69 10.29 -5.53 -19.94
C ASN A 69 9.79 -4.12 -19.61
N GLN A 70 8.62 -3.74 -20.14
CA GLN A 70 7.94 -2.50 -19.85
C GLN A 70 7.00 -2.67 -18.66
N HIS A 71 6.99 -1.66 -17.80
CA HIS A 71 6.02 -1.56 -16.71
C HIS A 71 4.62 -1.32 -17.29
N PHE A 72 3.63 -2.03 -16.75
CA PHE A 72 2.23 -1.84 -17.14
C PHE A 72 1.25 -1.80 -15.96
N CYS A 73 1.61 -2.40 -14.83
CA CYS A 73 0.84 -2.36 -13.59
C CYS A 73 1.76 -2.39 -12.37
N GLY A 74 1.24 -1.90 -11.25
CA GLY A 74 1.82 -2.02 -9.93
C GLY A 74 1.41 -3.29 -9.19
N GLY A 75 1.92 -3.42 -7.98
CA GLY A 75 1.56 -4.45 -7.01
C GLY A 75 2.16 -4.17 -5.64
N SER A 76 1.91 -5.07 -4.70
CA SER A 76 2.54 -5.03 -3.36
C SER A 76 3.05 -6.39 -2.91
N ILE A 77 4.19 -6.38 -2.22
CA ILE A 77 4.78 -7.60 -1.65
C ILE A 77 4.01 -7.99 -0.39
N LEU A 78 3.36 -9.16 -0.39
CA LEU A 78 2.70 -9.72 0.79
C LEU A 78 3.63 -10.65 1.58
N SER A 79 4.42 -11.44 0.86
CA SER A 79 5.29 -12.47 1.41
C SER A 79 6.46 -12.76 0.46
N PRO A 80 7.44 -13.60 0.83
CA PRO A 80 8.54 -13.95 -0.07
C PRO A 80 8.09 -14.54 -1.40
N ASN A 81 6.97 -15.27 -1.42
CA ASN A 81 6.52 -15.99 -2.62
C ASN A 81 5.29 -15.38 -3.28
N TYR A 82 4.70 -14.32 -2.71
CA TYR A 82 3.40 -13.82 -3.15
C TYR A 82 3.35 -12.30 -3.23
N VAL A 83 2.84 -11.83 -4.37
CA VAL A 83 2.54 -10.42 -4.66
C VAL A 83 1.05 -10.24 -4.87
N LEU A 84 0.50 -9.15 -4.37
CA LEU A 84 -0.88 -8.73 -4.62
C LEU A 84 -0.93 -7.70 -5.75
N THR A 85 -1.93 -7.80 -6.62
CA THR A 85 -2.22 -6.82 -7.67
C THR A 85 -3.72 -6.84 -8.01
N ALA A 86 -4.13 -6.10 -9.03
CA ALA A 86 -5.50 -6.10 -9.55
C ALA A 86 -5.73 -7.27 -10.53
N ALA A 87 -6.96 -7.77 -10.61
CA ALA A 87 -7.31 -8.84 -11.55
C ALA A 87 -7.21 -8.38 -13.00
N HIS A 88 -7.68 -7.17 -13.32
CA HIS A 88 -7.63 -6.63 -14.68
C HIS A 88 -6.19 -6.49 -15.24
N CYS A 89 -5.18 -6.44 -14.37
CA CYS A 89 -3.78 -6.42 -14.81
C CYS A 89 -3.33 -7.76 -15.42
N VAL A 90 -3.96 -8.87 -15.01
CA VAL A 90 -3.45 -10.22 -15.27
C VAL A 90 -4.48 -11.20 -15.80
N ASP A 91 -5.75 -10.80 -15.94
CA ASP A 91 -6.85 -11.65 -16.39
C ASP A 91 -6.68 -12.21 -17.80
N ASN A 92 -6.00 -11.47 -18.66
CA ASN A 92 -5.72 -11.85 -20.05
C ASN A 92 -4.29 -12.40 -20.26
N ILE A 93 -3.54 -12.70 -19.19
CA ILE A 93 -2.17 -13.23 -19.28
C ILE A 93 -2.19 -14.75 -19.27
N ASN A 94 -1.56 -15.36 -20.28
CA ASN A 94 -1.35 -16.80 -20.35
C ASN A 94 0.12 -17.13 -20.08
N LEU A 95 0.45 -17.61 -18.87
CA LEU A 95 1.84 -17.89 -18.46
C LEU A 95 2.57 -18.95 -19.31
N SER A 96 1.86 -19.77 -20.11
CA SER A 96 2.51 -20.70 -21.05
C SER A 96 3.06 -19.99 -22.29
N ARG A 97 2.62 -18.77 -22.57
CA ARG A 97 3.02 -17.96 -23.75
C ARG A 97 3.65 -16.63 -23.36
N ASP A 98 3.17 -16.04 -22.27
CA ASP A 98 3.57 -14.73 -21.76
C ASP A 98 4.56 -14.86 -20.61
N LYS A 99 5.65 -14.11 -20.68
CA LYS A 99 6.60 -13.99 -19.56
C LYS A 99 6.20 -12.83 -18.66
N LEU A 100 5.40 -13.12 -17.62
CA LEU A 100 5.09 -12.17 -16.57
C LEU A 100 6.20 -12.15 -15.51
N THR A 101 6.76 -10.96 -15.26
CA THR A 101 7.84 -10.73 -14.30
C THR A 101 7.44 -9.68 -13.28
N VAL A 102 7.79 -9.94 -12.03
CA VAL A 102 7.74 -9.01 -10.90
C VAL A 102 9.12 -8.41 -10.72
N VAL A 103 9.20 -7.08 -10.61
CA VAL A 103 10.43 -6.36 -10.27
C VAL A 103 10.24 -5.59 -8.97
N VAL A 104 11.15 -5.78 -8.02
CA VAL A 104 11.12 -5.20 -6.66
C VAL A 104 12.46 -4.58 -6.28
N GLY A 105 12.47 -3.69 -5.28
CA GLY A 105 13.68 -3.02 -4.80
C GLY A 105 14.22 -1.96 -5.76
N ILE A 106 13.36 -1.36 -6.59
CA ILE A 106 13.70 -0.29 -7.53
C ILE A 106 12.91 0.97 -7.19
N ASP A 107 13.51 2.13 -7.46
CA ASP A 107 12.78 3.41 -7.49
C ASP A 107 12.63 3.91 -8.92
N ASN A 108 13.61 3.64 -9.78
CA ASN A 108 13.56 3.98 -11.19
C ASN A 108 13.25 2.75 -12.04
N LEU A 109 12.34 2.88 -13.01
CA LEU A 109 11.98 1.77 -13.90
C LEU A 109 13.15 1.21 -14.73
N TYR A 110 14.23 1.97 -14.88
CA TYR A 110 15.45 1.57 -15.58
C TYR A 110 16.57 1.07 -14.67
N ASP A 111 16.33 1.00 -13.36
CA ASP A 111 17.30 0.46 -12.41
C ASP A 111 17.66 -1.01 -12.74
N ASN A 112 18.95 -1.31 -12.59
CA ASN A 112 19.50 -2.65 -12.74
C ASN A 112 19.75 -3.37 -11.40
N ILE A 113 19.52 -2.69 -10.27
CA ILE A 113 19.79 -3.19 -8.91
C ILE A 113 18.68 -4.08 -8.34
N GLY A 114 17.45 -3.99 -8.85
CA GLY A 114 16.31 -4.72 -8.30
C GLY A 114 16.25 -6.21 -8.64
N GLN A 115 15.48 -6.95 -7.85
CA GLN A 115 15.24 -8.37 -8.11
C GLN A 115 14.16 -8.54 -9.17
N ARG A 116 14.44 -9.36 -10.20
CA ARG A 116 13.52 -9.68 -11.30
C ARG A 116 13.11 -11.14 -11.20
N ILE A 117 11.84 -11.40 -10.92
CA ILE A 117 11.35 -12.74 -10.57
C ILE A 117 10.16 -13.10 -11.46
N VAL A 118 10.18 -14.31 -12.04
CA VAL A 118 9.11 -14.77 -12.93
C VAL A 118 7.93 -15.26 -12.11
N VAL A 119 6.72 -14.93 -12.58
CA VAL A 119 5.48 -15.43 -11.98
C VAL A 119 5.24 -16.87 -12.44
N SER A 120 5.05 -17.79 -11.49
CA SER A 120 4.77 -19.21 -11.74
C SER A 120 3.28 -19.53 -11.78
N LYS A 121 2.44 -18.75 -11.08
CA LYS A 121 0.99 -18.95 -11.05
C LYS A 121 0.24 -17.65 -10.75
N ILE A 122 -0.90 -17.47 -11.39
CA ILE A 122 -1.83 -16.36 -11.16
C ILE A 122 -3.08 -16.93 -10.47
N TYR A 123 -3.49 -16.30 -9.38
CA TYR A 123 -4.74 -16.56 -8.68
C TYR A 123 -5.65 -15.35 -8.86
N LEU A 124 -6.54 -15.41 -9.84
CA LEU A 124 -7.64 -14.46 -9.97
C LEU A 124 -8.67 -14.73 -8.88
N HIS A 125 -9.30 -13.68 -8.36
CA HIS A 125 -10.46 -13.88 -7.50
C HIS A 125 -11.55 -14.63 -8.29
N PRO A 126 -12.16 -15.71 -7.76
CA PRO A 126 -13.10 -16.55 -8.51
C PRO A 126 -14.34 -15.79 -8.99
N ASN A 127 -14.69 -14.70 -8.30
CA ASN A 127 -15.82 -13.84 -8.66
C ASN A 127 -15.40 -12.56 -9.41
N TRP A 128 -14.19 -12.51 -10.00
CA TRP A 128 -13.76 -11.38 -10.84
C TRP A 128 -14.76 -11.10 -11.96
N HIS A 129 -15.22 -9.86 -12.07
CA HIS A 129 -16.20 -9.46 -13.08
C HIS A 129 -15.75 -8.19 -13.83
N SER A 130 -15.10 -8.39 -14.98
CA SER A 130 -14.43 -7.35 -15.76
C SER A 130 -15.32 -6.17 -16.17
N LYS A 131 -16.59 -6.38 -16.50
CA LYS A 131 -17.50 -5.28 -16.91
C LYS A 131 -17.86 -4.32 -15.77
N ARG A 132 -17.80 -4.78 -14.52
CA ARG A 132 -18.16 -3.99 -13.33
C ARG A 132 -16.95 -3.67 -12.45
N PHE A 133 -15.78 -4.21 -12.81
CA PHE A 133 -14.57 -4.18 -12.00
C PHE A 133 -14.83 -4.66 -10.55
N GLU A 134 -15.75 -5.61 -10.39
CA GLU A 134 -16.04 -6.21 -9.09
C GLU A 134 -15.06 -7.35 -8.82
N ASN A 135 -14.57 -7.44 -7.58
CA ASN A 135 -13.53 -8.39 -7.17
C ASN A 135 -12.23 -8.23 -7.96
N ASP A 136 -11.85 -6.98 -8.23
CA ASP A 136 -10.63 -6.63 -8.96
C ASP A 136 -9.37 -6.82 -8.11
N ILE A 137 -9.01 -8.10 -7.89
CA ILE A 137 -7.88 -8.50 -7.06
C ILE A 137 -7.31 -9.83 -7.54
N ALA A 138 -5.99 -9.93 -7.56
CA ALA A 138 -5.26 -11.12 -7.94
C ALA A 138 -4.00 -11.31 -7.08
N ILE A 139 -3.62 -12.57 -6.87
CA ILE A 139 -2.37 -12.95 -6.20
C ILE A 139 -1.46 -13.64 -7.19
N LEU A 140 -0.21 -13.21 -7.25
CA LEU A 140 0.83 -13.79 -8.08
C LEU A 140 1.74 -14.64 -7.21
N LYS A 141 1.88 -15.92 -7.54
CA LYS A 141 2.91 -16.79 -6.95
C LYS A 141 4.17 -16.68 -7.78
N LEU A 142 5.28 -16.44 -7.11
CA LEU A 142 6.60 -16.34 -7.74
C LEU A 142 7.21 -17.72 -7.94
N ASN A 143 8.09 -17.87 -8.93
CA ASN A 143 8.83 -19.12 -9.15
C ASN A 143 10.00 -19.31 -8.16
N LYS A 144 10.46 -18.22 -7.54
CA LYS A 144 11.49 -18.17 -6.52
C LYS A 144 11.11 -17.12 -5.46
N PRO A 145 11.51 -17.29 -4.20
CA PRO A 145 11.24 -16.30 -3.17
C PRO A 145 12.02 -15.01 -3.41
N ILE A 146 11.41 -13.88 -3.06
CA ILE A 146 12.08 -12.58 -2.91
C ILE A 146 13.07 -12.68 -1.75
N SER A 147 14.31 -12.23 -1.98
CA SER A 147 15.31 -12.08 -0.93
C SER A 147 15.10 -10.77 -0.18
N PHE A 148 15.06 -10.81 1.15
CA PHE A 148 14.93 -9.63 2.02
C PHE A 148 16.28 -9.23 2.65
N ASN A 149 17.39 -9.65 2.07
CA ASN A 149 18.74 -9.23 2.48
C ASN A 149 19.08 -7.81 2.01
N ASP A 150 18.24 -7.23 1.15
CA ASP A 150 18.34 -5.88 0.63
C ASP A 150 17.47 -4.92 1.47
N ASP A 151 18.05 -3.79 1.86
CA ASP A 151 17.38 -2.75 2.64
C ASP A 151 16.26 -2.03 1.87
N ASN A 152 16.23 -2.20 0.54
CA ASN A 152 15.27 -1.60 -0.35
C ASN A 152 13.96 -2.39 -0.48
N ILE A 153 13.86 -3.55 0.19
CA ILE A 153 12.74 -4.47 0.03
C ILE A 153 12.10 -4.75 1.39
N ALA A 154 10.77 -4.63 1.44
CA ALA A 154 9.96 -4.86 2.63
C ALA A 154 8.60 -5.46 2.25
N LYS A 155 7.91 -6.07 3.21
CA LYS A 155 6.52 -6.56 3.02
C LYS A 155 5.54 -5.48 3.45
N LEU A 156 4.39 -5.39 2.79
CA LEU A 156 3.27 -4.56 3.24
C LEU A 156 2.41 -5.35 4.23
N CYS A 157 1.97 -4.73 5.33
CA CYS A 157 1.07 -5.41 6.25
C CYS A 157 -0.36 -5.46 5.69
N LEU A 158 -1.05 -6.56 5.97
CA LEU A 158 -2.51 -6.58 5.85
C LEU A 158 -3.16 -6.12 7.17
N PRO A 159 -4.28 -5.40 7.08
CA PRO A 159 -5.03 -5.01 8.26
C PRO A 159 -5.77 -6.19 8.90
N SER A 160 -5.98 -6.11 10.22
CA SER A 160 -6.84 -7.03 10.98
C SER A 160 -8.07 -6.30 11.46
N PHE A 161 -9.16 -6.35 10.69
CA PHE A 161 -10.44 -5.79 11.12
C PHE A 161 -11.49 -6.90 11.24
N ARG A 162 -12.33 -6.79 12.28
CA ARG A 162 -13.48 -7.67 12.52
C ARG A 162 -14.76 -6.84 12.55
N GLY A 163 -15.89 -7.49 12.34
CA GLY A 163 -17.21 -6.88 12.46
C GLY A 163 -17.45 -5.72 11.48
N THR A 164 -18.21 -4.72 11.92
CA THR A 164 -18.66 -3.57 11.11
C THR A 164 -17.53 -2.71 10.57
N VAL A 165 -16.37 -2.68 11.23
CA VAL A 165 -15.19 -1.95 10.77
C VAL A 165 -14.63 -2.55 9.48
N LYS A 166 -14.68 -3.90 9.33
CA LYS A 166 -14.23 -4.59 8.11
C LYS A 166 -14.97 -4.06 6.87
N ASN A 167 -16.29 -3.86 6.99
CA ASN A 167 -17.14 -3.53 5.85
C ASN A 167 -17.06 -2.05 5.45
N ASN A 168 -16.68 -1.17 6.38
CA ASN A 168 -16.73 0.28 6.18
C ASN A 168 -15.35 0.95 6.15
N PHE A 169 -14.26 0.18 6.25
CA PHE A 169 -12.90 0.71 6.19
C PHE A 169 -12.38 0.83 4.74
N PRO A 170 -11.71 1.92 4.34
CA PRO A 170 -11.40 3.10 5.15
C PRO A 170 -12.62 4.01 5.35
N LEU A 171 -12.67 4.68 6.51
CA LEU A 171 -13.71 5.67 6.83
C LEU A 171 -13.50 6.94 5.98
N SER A 172 -14.58 7.66 5.67
CA SER A 172 -14.49 8.94 4.97
C SER A 172 -13.48 9.90 5.62
N ASN A 173 -12.74 10.63 4.79
CA ASN A 173 -11.65 11.53 5.16
C ASN A 173 -10.41 10.85 5.79
N SER A 174 -10.34 9.51 5.85
CA SER A 174 -9.10 8.82 6.24
C SER A 174 -7.96 9.23 5.29
N LYS A 175 -6.80 9.59 5.86
CA LYS A 175 -5.59 9.88 5.09
C LYS A 175 -5.03 8.58 4.50
N LEU A 176 -4.92 8.53 3.19
CA LEU A 176 -4.42 7.39 2.44
C LEU A 176 -3.23 7.82 1.58
N VAL A 177 -2.39 6.86 1.21
CA VAL A 177 -1.22 7.07 0.36
C VAL A 177 -1.21 6.05 -0.75
N ALA A 178 -1.21 6.53 -2.00
CA ALA A 178 -0.98 5.70 -3.18
C ALA A 178 0.46 5.88 -3.65
N ILE A 179 1.03 4.83 -4.23
CA ILE A 179 2.37 4.83 -4.82
C ILE A 179 2.35 4.15 -6.19
N GLY A 180 3.25 4.57 -7.07
CA GLY A 180 3.44 3.91 -8.37
C GLY A 180 4.26 4.72 -9.36
N TRP A 181 4.39 4.16 -10.57
CA TRP A 181 5.09 4.75 -11.70
C TRP A 181 4.13 5.19 -12.81
N GLY A 182 2.85 5.33 -12.46
CA GLY A 182 1.81 5.73 -13.38
C GLY A 182 2.11 7.05 -14.08
N HIS A 183 1.30 7.29 -15.11
CA HIS A 183 1.27 8.52 -15.85
C HIS A 183 1.06 9.70 -14.88
N THR A 184 1.71 10.83 -15.13
CA THR A 184 1.52 12.04 -14.31
C THR A 184 0.37 12.91 -14.81
N MET A 185 -0.13 12.62 -16.00
CA MET A 185 -1.27 13.27 -16.65
C MET A 185 -1.95 12.31 -17.63
N SER A 186 -3.24 12.53 -17.91
CA SER A 186 -4.01 11.69 -18.83
C SER A 186 -3.38 11.67 -20.22
N GLY A 187 -3.06 10.48 -20.74
CA GLY A 187 -2.40 10.32 -22.05
C GLY A 187 -0.92 10.75 -22.09
N GLY A 188 -0.32 11.10 -20.94
CA GLY A 188 1.11 11.44 -20.86
C GLY A 188 2.02 10.21 -20.94
N SER A 189 3.22 10.30 -20.43
CA SER A 189 4.14 9.16 -20.25
C SER A 189 4.19 8.70 -18.79
N LEU A 190 4.55 7.43 -18.58
CA LEU A 190 4.83 6.87 -17.25
C LEU A 190 5.92 7.68 -16.55
N SER A 191 5.83 7.78 -15.23
CA SER A 191 6.94 8.33 -14.46
C SER A 191 8.09 7.34 -14.41
N THR A 192 9.31 7.83 -14.63
CA THR A 192 10.50 6.99 -14.53
C THR A 192 10.83 6.65 -13.09
N ASN A 193 10.62 7.59 -12.16
CA ASN A 193 10.84 7.44 -10.73
C ASN A 193 9.53 7.12 -10.01
N LEU A 194 9.62 6.36 -8.92
CA LEU A 194 8.49 6.02 -8.07
C LEU A 194 7.93 7.31 -7.48
N ARG A 195 6.60 7.48 -7.59
CA ARG A 195 5.88 8.60 -7.02
C ARG A 195 4.97 8.14 -5.90
N GLN A 196 4.61 9.11 -5.05
CA GLN A 196 3.63 8.93 -4.00
C GLN A 196 2.64 10.10 -4.01
N VAL A 197 1.41 9.86 -3.58
CA VAL A 197 0.39 10.90 -3.42
C VAL A 197 -0.48 10.63 -2.19
N THR A 198 -0.75 11.70 -1.44
CA THR A 198 -1.70 11.67 -0.33
C THR A 198 -3.11 11.90 -0.85
N LEU A 199 -4.02 11.00 -0.48
CA LEU A 199 -5.44 11.03 -0.82
C LEU A 199 -6.29 11.01 0.46
N ALA A 200 -7.55 11.38 0.32
CA ALA A 200 -8.57 11.18 1.34
C ALA A 200 -9.59 10.16 0.83
N ALA A 201 -9.99 9.23 1.71
CA ALA A 201 -11.14 8.36 1.45
C ALA A 201 -12.40 9.21 1.24
N VAL A 202 -13.15 8.91 0.19
CA VAL A 202 -14.37 9.61 -0.18
C VAL A 202 -15.58 8.78 0.22
N GLY A 203 -16.59 9.42 0.81
CA GLY A 203 -17.84 8.74 1.15
C GLY A 203 -18.56 8.22 -0.09
N ASN A 204 -19.09 7.00 -0.01
CA ASN A 204 -19.77 6.33 -1.13
C ASN A 204 -20.93 7.15 -1.72
N LYS A 205 -21.59 8.00 -0.92
CA LYS A 205 -22.71 8.86 -1.33
C LYS A 205 -22.27 10.18 -1.98
N GLU A 206 -20.99 10.54 -1.89
CA GLU A 206 -20.50 11.76 -2.54
C GLU A 206 -20.57 11.59 -4.08
N PRO A 207 -21.03 12.59 -4.85
CA PRO A 207 -21.18 12.48 -6.31
C PRO A 207 -19.93 12.00 -7.04
N LYS A 208 -18.76 12.51 -6.64
CA LYS A 208 -17.46 12.11 -7.21
C LYS A 208 -17.12 10.62 -7.03
N CYS A 209 -17.76 9.92 -6.08
CA CYS A 209 -17.62 8.48 -5.89
C CYS A 209 -18.81 7.70 -6.44
N SER A 210 -20.03 8.09 -6.06
CA SER A 210 -21.28 7.41 -6.45
C SER A 210 -21.48 7.31 -7.96
N ASN A 211 -20.96 8.27 -8.73
CA ASN A 211 -21.03 8.22 -10.20
C ASN A 211 -20.14 7.11 -10.82
N SER A 212 -19.08 6.69 -10.14
CA SER A 212 -18.09 5.71 -10.65
C SER A 212 -18.27 4.33 -10.03
N ILE A 213 -18.46 4.27 -8.71
CA ILE A 213 -18.51 3.03 -7.92
C ILE A 213 -19.67 2.15 -8.36
N LYS A 214 -19.46 0.83 -8.40
CA LYS A 214 -20.48 -0.14 -8.84
C LYS A 214 -20.99 -1.01 -7.69
N ASN A 215 -20.14 -1.30 -6.72
CA ASN A 215 -20.49 -2.08 -5.55
C ASN A 215 -19.81 -1.51 -4.30
N THR A 216 -20.60 -0.88 -3.43
CA THR A 216 -20.12 -0.16 -2.23
C THR A 216 -19.51 -1.05 -1.15
N ASP A 217 -19.82 -2.35 -1.17
CA ASP A 217 -19.36 -3.29 -0.15
C ASP A 217 -17.89 -3.65 -0.37
N ILE A 218 -17.52 -3.83 -1.64
CA ILE A 218 -16.19 -4.30 -2.05
C ILE A 218 -15.34 -3.25 -2.75
N GLN A 219 -15.90 -2.09 -3.08
CA GLN A 219 -15.19 -0.95 -3.64
C GLN A 219 -15.33 0.25 -2.71
N PHE A 220 -14.39 1.18 -2.82
CA PHE A 220 -14.47 2.50 -2.21
C PHE A 220 -13.71 3.50 -3.08
N CYS A 221 -13.88 4.79 -2.80
CA CYS A 221 -13.19 5.82 -3.56
C CYS A 221 -12.18 6.60 -2.71
N ALA A 222 -11.14 7.12 -3.35
CA ALA A 222 -10.24 8.10 -2.75
C ALA A 222 -9.92 9.21 -3.76
N ALA A 223 -9.65 10.41 -3.26
CA ALA A 223 -9.30 11.56 -4.10
C ALA A 223 -8.43 12.55 -3.31
N VAL A 224 -7.76 13.47 -4.01
CA VAL A 224 -7.04 14.56 -3.35
C VAL A 224 -8.03 15.54 -2.67
N ASN A 225 -7.71 15.97 -1.45
CA ASN A 225 -8.47 16.99 -0.73
C ASN A 225 -8.50 18.31 -1.54
N GLY A 226 -9.70 18.87 -1.73
CA GLY A 226 -9.92 20.06 -2.57
C GLY A 226 -10.15 19.76 -4.05
N GLY A 227 -10.14 18.49 -4.45
CA GLY A 227 -10.47 18.05 -5.80
C GLY A 227 -9.37 18.29 -6.85
N GLY A 228 -9.69 17.95 -8.09
CA GLY A 228 -8.84 18.22 -9.24
C GLY A 228 -7.68 17.25 -9.49
N LYS A 229 -7.40 16.26 -8.59
CA LYS A 229 -6.27 15.31 -8.67
C LYS A 229 -6.55 13.93 -8.08
N ASP A 230 -6.05 12.87 -8.73
CA ASP A 230 -6.31 11.45 -8.42
C ASP A 230 -5.17 10.54 -8.96
N THR A 231 -5.14 9.25 -8.59
CA THR A 231 -4.28 8.23 -9.21
C THR A 231 -4.53 8.11 -10.71
N CYS A 232 -3.50 7.73 -11.47
CA CYS A 232 -3.52 7.78 -12.92
C CYS A 232 -3.21 6.42 -13.55
N GLN A 233 -3.30 6.32 -14.88
CA GLN A 233 -2.98 5.10 -15.63
C GLN A 233 -1.58 4.61 -15.25
N GLY A 234 -1.36 3.29 -15.18
CA GLY A 234 -0.07 2.70 -14.81
C GLY A 234 0.14 2.48 -13.30
N ASP A 235 -0.63 3.15 -12.43
CA ASP A 235 -0.67 2.83 -10.99
C ASP A 235 -1.60 1.65 -10.67
N SER A 236 -2.34 1.14 -11.67
CA SER A 236 -3.25 0.00 -11.58
C SER A 236 -2.62 -1.19 -10.87
N GLY A 237 -3.34 -1.80 -9.94
CA GLY A 237 -2.85 -2.91 -9.12
C GLY A 237 -1.89 -2.53 -8.00
N GLY A 238 -1.42 -1.27 -7.95
CA GLY A 238 -0.62 -0.74 -6.86
C GLY A 238 -1.40 -0.65 -5.53
N PRO A 239 -0.69 -0.53 -4.40
CA PRO A 239 -1.34 -0.45 -3.09
C PRO A 239 -1.82 0.98 -2.79
N LEU A 240 -3.03 1.07 -2.24
CA LEU A 240 -3.48 2.23 -1.48
C LEU A 240 -3.37 1.89 0.00
N MET A 241 -2.67 2.74 0.76
CA MET A 241 -2.21 2.41 2.11
C MET A 241 -2.67 3.44 3.13
N TYR A 242 -2.66 3.03 4.39
CA TYR A 242 -2.75 3.93 5.53
C TYR A 242 -1.64 3.62 6.53
N TYR A 243 -1.24 4.62 7.30
CA TYR A 243 -0.34 4.43 8.42
C TYR A 243 -1.15 4.22 9.70
N SER A 244 -0.81 3.20 10.48
CA SER A 244 -1.40 2.99 11.79
C SER A 244 -0.47 3.45 12.88
N ASP A 245 -0.86 4.50 13.60
CA ASP A 245 -0.09 5.01 14.74
C ASP A 245 -0.01 4.01 15.89
N ILE A 246 -0.99 3.12 16.03
CA ILE A 246 -1.03 2.08 17.08
C ILE A 246 0.08 1.04 16.87
N TYR A 247 0.30 0.61 15.64
CA TYR A 247 1.27 -0.44 15.31
C TYR A 247 2.56 0.11 14.72
N GLU A 248 2.63 1.42 14.47
CA GLU A 248 3.71 2.10 13.75
C GLU A 248 4.05 1.42 12.42
N GLN A 249 3.01 1.04 11.68
CA GLN A 249 3.11 0.20 10.48
C GLN A 249 2.21 0.73 9.36
N TRP A 250 2.73 0.68 8.15
CA TRP A 250 1.96 0.85 6.92
C TRP A 250 1.16 -0.41 6.60
N MET A 251 -0.11 -0.21 6.28
CA MET A 251 -1.04 -1.29 5.99
C MET A 251 -1.83 -1.03 4.71
N LEU A 252 -2.23 -2.11 4.06
CA LEU A 252 -3.05 -2.07 2.86
C LEU A 252 -4.50 -1.63 3.19
N ALA A 253 -4.94 -0.51 2.63
CA ALA A 253 -6.35 -0.10 2.64
C ALA A 253 -7.11 -0.65 1.42
N GLY A 254 -6.45 -0.67 0.25
CA GLY A 254 -7.06 -1.12 -0.99
C GLY A 254 -6.07 -1.34 -2.12
N VAL A 255 -6.58 -1.84 -3.24
CA VAL A 255 -5.82 -2.06 -4.48
C VAL A 255 -6.35 -1.11 -5.55
N THR A 256 -5.47 -0.37 -6.23
CA THR A 256 -5.84 0.55 -7.32
C THR A 256 -6.54 -0.21 -8.44
N SER A 257 -7.79 0.13 -8.75
CA SER A 257 -8.62 -0.61 -9.70
C SER A 257 -8.86 0.20 -10.99
N PHE A 258 -9.71 1.23 -10.95
CA PHE A 258 -10.03 2.04 -12.12
C PHE A 258 -10.37 3.48 -11.75
N GLY A 259 -10.37 4.36 -12.75
CA GLY A 259 -10.75 5.77 -12.61
C GLY A 259 -11.09 6.38 -13.96
N HIS A 260 -11.72 7.55 -13.93
CA HIS A 260 -12.02 8.31 -15.14
C HIS A 260 -10.88 9.28 -15.43
N GLY A 261 -10.01 8.89 -16.38
CA GLY A 261 -8.81 9.64 -16.70
C GLY A 261 -7.88 9.78 -15.49
N CYS A 262 -6.98 10.74 -15.57
CA CYS A 262 -6.11 11.08 -14.46
C CYS A 262 -6.58 12.40 -13.91
N ALA A 263 -6.91 12.44 -12.62
CA ALA A 263 -7.14 13.70 -11.95
C ALA A 263 -8.37 14.51 -12.43
N LEU A 264 -9.42 13.88 -13.00
CA LEU A 264 -10.63 14.63 -13.35
C LEU A 264 -11.31 15.16 -12.08
N ALA A 265 -11.54 16.48 -12.03
CA ALA A 265 -11.96 17.17 -10.81
C ALA A 265 -13.23 16.61 -10.14
N ASN A 266 -14.12 16.00 -10.94
CA ASN A 266 -15.41 15.48 -10.50
C ASN A 266 -15.43 13.96 -10.31
N TYR A 267 -14.29 13.27 -10.44
CA TYR A 267 -14.21 11.81 -10.32
C TYR A 267 -13.12 11.41 -9.34
N ALA A 268 -13.48 10.59 -8.37
CA ALA A 268 -12.55 9.93 -7.47
C ALA A 268 -12.11 8.59 -8.05
N GLY A 269 -10.91 8.16 -7.69
CA GLY A 269 -10.35 6.87 -8.07
C GLY A 269 -11.07 5.77 -7.30
N VAL A 270 -11.33 4.66 -7.97
CA VAL A 270 -12.02 3.51 -7.38
C VAL A 270 -10.98 2.43 -7.05
N TYR A 271 -11.09 1.92 -5.83
CA TYR A 271 -10.18 0.94 -5.27
C TYR A 271 -10.94 -0.28 -4.77
N THR A 272 -10.33 -1.45 -4.92
CA THR A 272 -10.81 -2.68 -4.28
C THR A 272 -10.56 -2.62 -2.78
N ARG A 273 -11.59 -2.81 -1.96
CA ARG A 273 -11.54 -2.75 -0.49
C ARG A 273 -10.80 -3.96 0.09
N ALA A 274 -9.54 -3.79 0.48
CA ALA A 274 -8.67 -4.89 0.90
C ALA A 274 -9.23 -5.71 2.07
N THR A 275 -9.92 -5.05 3.00
CA THR A 275 -10.50 -5.67 4.20
C THR A 275 -11.52 -6.77 3.88
N MET A 276 -12.18 -6.70 2.72
CA MET A 276 -13.14 -7.72 2.29
C MET A 276 -12.48 -9.00 1.77
N TYR A 277 -11.19 -8.93 1.40
CA TYR A 277 -10.47 -10.02 0.75
C TYR A 277 -9.41 -10.68 1.65
N ILE A 278 -9.28 -10.27 2.91
CA ILE A 278 -8.25 -10.82 3.82
C ILE A 278 -8.35 -12.34 3.94
N ASP A 279 -9.56 -12.88 4.07
CA ASP A 279 -9.78 -14.33 4.21
C ASP A 279 -9.43 -15.07 2.91
N TRP A 280 -9.79 -14.51 1.75
CA TRP A 280 -9.39 -15.05 0.46
C TRP A 280 -7.87 -15.00 0.27
N ILE A 281 -7.21 -13.89 0.62
CA ILE A 281 -5.75 -13.76 0.54
C ILE A 281 -5.07 -14.83 1.38
N LYS A 282 -5.52 -15.03 2.63
CA LYS A 282 -5.00 -16.06 3.52
C LYS A 282 -5.21 -17.47 2.97
N SER A 283 -6.34 -17.75 2.33
CA SER A 283 -6.61 -19.06 1.73
C SER A 283 -5.62 -19.44 0.63
N ILE A 284 -5.05 -18.46 -0.07
CA ILE A 284 -4.07 -18.67 -1.15
C ILE A 284 -2.63 -18.67 -0.63
N VAL A 285 -2.30 -17.71 0.23
CA VAL A 285 -0.91 -17.49 0.70
C VAL A 285 -0.55 -18.43 1.86
N GLY A 286 -1.56 -18.93 2.60
CA GLY A 286 -1.41 -19.66 3.85
C GLY A 286 -1.37 -18.71 5.06
N ASN A 287 -1.84 -19.20 6.22
CA ASN A 287 -1.92 -18.41 7.46
C ASN A 287 -0.57 -17.88 7.94
N ASP A 288 0.52 -18.63 7.71
CA ASP A 288 1.87 -18.26 8.13
C ASP A 288 2.61 -17.39 7.08
N GLY A 289 2.05 -17.28 5.87
CA GLY A 289 2.69 -16.56 4.75
C GLY A 289 2.38 -15.07 4.75
N VAL A 290 1.25 -14.65 5.32
CA VAL A 290 0.83 -13.24 5.36
C VAL A 290 1.09 -12.65 6.75
N VAL A 291 1.76 -11.50 6.80
CA VAL A 291 1.97 -10.79 8.06
C VAL A 291 0.82 -9.81 8.28
N ILE A 292 0.00 -10.10 9.29
CA ILE A 292 -1.00 -9.18 9.82
C ILE A 292 -0.30 -8.20 10.75
N ALA A 293 -0.63 -6.92 10.66
CA ALA A 293 -0.04 -5.91 11.53
C ALA A 293 -0.29 -6.21 13.02
N GLY A 294 0.69 -5.85 13.85
CA GLY A 294 0.69 -6.20 15.28
C GLY A 294 0.88 -7.70 15.60
N GLY A 295 0.99 -8.55 14.57
CA GLY A 295 1.33 -9.96 14.72
C GLY A 295 2.81 -10.12 15.04
N ASN A 296 3.17 -10.10 16.33
CA ASN A 296 4.46 -10.62 16.75
C ASN A 296 4.44 -12.15 16.56
N THR A 297 5.29 -12.70 15.69
CA THR A 297 5.75 -14.08 15.86
C THR A 297 6.75 -14.12 17.02
N ALA A 298 6.31 -13.70 18.21
CA ALA A 298 6.96 -14.19 19.41
C ALA A 298 6.63 -15.67 19.44
N ASN A 299 7.64 -16.49 19.17
CA ASN A 299 7.61 -17.96 19.23
C ASN A 299 6.54 -18.44 20.22
N ILE A 300 5.48 -19.08 19.72
CA ILE A 300 4.44 -19.70 20.57
C ILE A 300 5.06 -20.74 21.52
N SER A 301 6.29 -21.21 21.23
CA SER A 301 7.07 -22.06 22.13
C SER A 301 7.60 -21.35 23.39
N THR A 302 7.96 -20.07 23.36
CA THR A 302 8.53 -19.37 24.53
C THR A 302 7.48 -18.93 25.55
N LEU A 303 6.22 -18.73 25.11
CA LEU A 303 5.12 -18.43 26.03
C LEU A 303 4.72 -19.69 26.83
N SER A 304 4.78 -20.87 26.19
CA SER A 304 4.46 -22.15 26.87
C SER A 304 5.44 -22.51 27.98
N THR A 305 6.73 -22.18 27.80
CA THR A 305 7.78 -22.44 28.79
C THR A 305 7.72 -21.44 29.94
N MET A 306 7.43 -20.17 29.67
CA MET A 306 7.27 -19.14 30.72
C MET A 306 6.04 -19.41 31.61
N VAL A 307 4.92 -19.83 31.02
CA VAL A 307 3.73 -20.23 31.81
C VAL A 307 4.05 -21.45 32.67
N SER A 308 4.73 -22.46 32.12
CA SER A 308 5.10 -23.68 32.86
C SER A 308 5.99 -23.37 34.07
N ILE A 309 7.00 -22.49 33.91
CA ILE A 309 7.91 -22.08 34.99
C ILE A 309 7.17 -21.28 36.08
N ALA A 310 6.24 -20.40 35.69
CA ALA A 310 5.44 -19.63 36.64
C ALA A 310 4.51 -20.53 37.48
N THR A 311 3.86 -21.53 36.88
CA THR A 311 3.06 -22.53 37.63
C THR A 311 3.91 -23.37 38.57
N LEU A 312 5.11 -23.78 38.15
CA LEU A 312 6.04 -24.55 38.99
C LEU A 312 6.52 -23.74 40.19
N LEU A 313 6.86 -22.45 40.00
CA LEU A 313 7.24 -21.55 41.09
C LEU A 313 6.07 -21.31 42.06
N PHE A 314 4.85 -21.14 41.56
CA PHE A 314 3.66 -20.95 42.41
C PHE A 314 3.35 -22.19 43.26
N LEU A 315 3.49 -23.39 42.68
CA LEU A 315 3.34 -24.66 43.40
C LEU A 315 4.45 -24.89 44.43
N PHE A 316 5.67 -24.41 44.17
CA PHE A 316 6.77 -24.50 45.13
C PHE A 316 6.58 -23.59 46.34
N ILE A 317 6.07 -22.36 46.11
CA ILE A 317 5.77 -21.39 47.18
C ILE A 317 4.61 -21.90 48.05
N MET A 318 3.56 -22.47 47.45
CA MET A 318 2.41 -23.04 48.17
C MET A 318 2.74 -24.31 48.97
N ARG A 319 3.84 -25.01 48.68
CA ARG A 319 4.33 -26.15 49.47
C ARG A 319 5.26 -25.77 50.62
N SER A 320 5.72 -24.52 50.65
CA SER A 320 6.69 -24.01 51.63
C SER A 320 6.05 -23.12 52.71
N LEU A 321 4.71 -23.00 52.68
CA LEU A 321 3.84 -22.39 53.68
C LEU A 321 3.03 -23.51 54.35
#